data_AF-A0A351G2L0-F1
#
_entry.id   AF-A0A351G2L0-F1
#
_cell.length_a   1.000
_cell.length_b   1.000
_cell.length_c   1.000
_cell.angle_alpha   90.00
_cell.angle_beta   90.00
_cell.angle_gamma   90.00
#
_symmetry.space_group_name_H-M   'P 1'
#
loop_
_entity.id
_entity.type
_entity.pdbx_description
1 polymer ?
#
loop_
_entity_poly.entity_id
_entity_poly.type
_entity_poly.pdbx_seq_one_letter_code
_entity_poly.pdbx_strand_id
1 'polypeptide(L)'
;MSNYFEQEKREKSREPHPAWRGIGFIMMILIPILSFALSDVLLQAARSNGINIPLELQSGTTLIPVYGPVLDIKAVLAFGFAIMLVLFGLFTIINAAVYRGSKDSTYQIFQSQPKKFKKKRKLKKPRYEK
;
A
#
# COMPACT_ATOMS: atom_id res chain seq x y z
N MET A 1 -16.73 -33.59 -11.11
CA MET A 1 -16.57 -32.36 -11.94
C MET A 1 -17.37 -31.18 -11.35
N SER A 2 -17.32 -30.97 -10.03
CA SER A 2 -18.13 -29.95 -9.33
C SER A 2 -17.34 -29.02 -8.38
N ASN A 3 -16.01 -29.22 -8.26
CA ASN A 3 -15.19 -28.45 -7.31
C ASN A 3 -14.61 -27.14 -7.89
N TYR A 4 -14.78 -26.88 -9.18
CA TYR A 4 -14.19 -25.70 -9.83
C TYR A 4 -14.98 -24.40 -9.57
N PHE A 5 -16.30 -24.48 -9.35
CA PHE A 5 -17.14 -23.29 -9.19
C PHE A 5 -17.08 -22.65 -7.78
N GLU A 6 -16.50 -23.34 -6.80
CA GLU A 6 -16.46 -22.85 -5.41
C GLU A 6 -15.16 -22.08 -5.10
N GLN A 7 -14.10 -22.29 -5.87
CA GLN A 7 -12.84 -21.56 -5.73
C GLN A 7 -12.95 -20.11 -6.27
N GLU A 8 -13.63 -19.91 -7.40
CA GLU A 8 -13.80 -18.59 -8.03
C GLU A 8 -14.53 -17.57 -7.12
N LYS A 9 -15.43 -18.05 -6.24
CA LYS A 9 -16.23 -17.17 -5.38
C LYS A 9 -15.47 -16.64 -4.15
N ARG A 10 -14.35 -17.27 -3.78
CA ARG A 10 -13.50 -16.80 -2.66
C ARG A 10 -12.40 -15.84 -3.12
N GLU A 11 -12.11 -15.78 -4.41
CA GLU A 11 -11.04 -14.90 -4.94
C GLU A 11 -11.50 -13.46 -5.12
N LYS A 12 -12.79 -13.21 -5.40
CA LYS A 12 -13.32 -11.86 -5.65
C LYS A 12 -13.36 -10.94 -4.41
N SER A 13 -13.16 -11.46 -3.19
CA SER A 13 -13.12 -10.63 -1.98
C SER A 13 -11.72 -10.13 -1.61
N ARG A 14 -10.69 -10.44 -2.42
CA ARG A 14 -9.29 -10.06 -2.17
C ARG A 14 -8.81 -8.90 -3.04
N GLU A 15 -9.68 -8.33 -3.87
CA GLU A 15 -9.31 -7.15 -4.63
C GLU A 15 -9.10 -5.96 -3.67
N PRO A 16 -7.91 -5.31 -3.70
CA PRO A 16 -7.67 -4.14 -2.88
C PRO A 16 -8.69 -3.05 -3.23
N HIS A 17 -9.41 -2.57 -2.22
CA HIS A 17 -10.51 -1.62 -2.39
C HIS A 17 -10.01 -0.34 -3.10
N PRO A 18 -10.75 0.22 -4.09
CA PRO A 18 -10.25 1.29 -4.97
C PRO A 18 -9.62 2.51 -4.28
N ALA A 19 -10.13 2.90 -3.11
CA ALA A 19 -9.58 3.98 -2.29
C ALA A 19 -8.10 3.76 -1.88
N TRP A 20 -7.69 2.50 -1.70
CA TRP A 20 -6.33 2.14 -1.33
C TRP A 20 -5.34 2.27 -2.47
N ARG A 21 -5.82 2.21 -3.73
CA ARG A 21 -4.99 2.55 -4.91
C ARG A 21 -4.70 4.05 -4.94
N GLY A 22 -5.66 4.89 -4.54
CA GLY A 22 -5.50 6.34 -4.48
C GLY A 22 -4.53 6.80 -3.39
N ILE A 23 -4.64 6.25 -2.17
CA ILE A 23 -3.73 6.61 -1.07
C ILE A 23 -2.29 6.17 -1.40
N GLY A 24 -2.10 4.99 -2.00
CA GLY A 24 -0.79 4.51 -2.41
C GLY A 24 -0.13 5.41 -3.46
N PHE A 25 -0.91 5.94 -4.41
CA PHE A 25 -0.40 6.87 -5.42
C PHE A 25 0.06 8.20 -4.79
N ILE A 26 -0.73 8.77 -3.88
CA ILE A 26 -0.34 9.99 -3.16
C ILE A 26 0.93 9.76 -2.35
N MET A 27 1.02 8.63 -1.63
CA MET A 27 2.20 8.25 -0.85
C MET A 27 3.46 8.12 -1.73
N MET A 28 3.32 7.58 -2.94
CA MET A 28 4.43 7.38 -3.87
C MET A 28 5.13 8.69 -4.25
N ILE A 29 4.38 9.81 -4.27
CA ILE A 29 4.91 11.15 -4.56
C ILE A 29 5.29 11.86 -3.27
N LEU A 30 4.45 11.76 -2.24
CA LEU A 30 4.64 12.49 -0.98
C LEU A 30 5.87 12.01 -0.21
N ILE A 31 6.11 10.70 -0.15
CA ILE A 31 7.24 10.11 0.58
C ILE A 31 8.59 10.61 0.05
N PRO A 32 8.95 10.52 -1.24
CA PRO A 32 10.25 10.99 -1.72
C PRO A 32 10.46 12.49 -1.50
N ILE A 33 9.42 13.31 -1.62
CA ILE A 33 9.49 14.75 -1.35
C ILE A 33 9.79 15.01 0.14
N LEU A 34 9.04 14.39 1.04
CA LEU A 34 9.28 14.51 2.49
C LEU A 34 10.67 13.98 2.86
N SER A 35 11.08 12.87 2.26
CA SER A 35 12.33 12.21 2.58
C SER A 35 13.54 13.07 2.23
N PHE A 36 13.48 13.77 1.11
CA PHE A 36 14.51 14.72 0.70
C PHE A 36 14.63 15.87 1.71
N ALA A 37 13.52 16.52 2.06
CA ALA A 37 13.52 17.61 3.03
C ALA A 37 13.97 17.18 4.43
N LEU A 38 13.51 16.02 4.89
CA LEU A 38 13.90 15.45 6.18
C LEU A 38 15.39 15.10 6.23
N SER A 39 15.96 14.64 5.12
CA SER A 39 17.37 14.30 5.05
C SER A 39 18.27 15.49 5.32
N ASP A 40 17.98 16.66 4.75
CA ASP A 40 18.78 17.87 4.98
C ASP A 40 18.73 18.33 6.43
N VAL A 41 17.53 18.30 7.04
CA VAL A 41 17.35 18.67 8.45
C VAL A 41 18.07 17.69 9.37
N LEU A 42 17.95 16.39 9.08
CA LEU A 42 18.58 15.34 9.88
C LEU A 42 20.10 15.37 9.78
N LEU A 43 20.64 15.67 8.59
CA LEU A 43 22.08 15.80 8.37
C LEU A 43 22.66 16.99 9.14
N GLN A 44 21.95 18.14 9.12
CA GLN A 44 22.32 19.31 9.91
C GLN A 44 22.27 19.02 11.41
N ALA A 45 21.21 18.36 11.88
CA ALA A 45 21.07 17.95 13.27
C ALA A 45 22.15 16.94 13.68
N ALA A 46 22.51 16.00 12.81
CA ALA A 46 23.57 15.03 13.08
C ALA A 46 24.92 15.72 13.30
N ARG A 47 25.26 16.70 12.44
CA ARG A 47 26.49 17.51 12.59
C ARG A 47 26.48 18.33 13.86
N SER A 48 25.36 19.00 14.17
CA SER A 48 25.28 19.83 15.37
C SER A 48 25.39 19.02 16.66
N ASN A 49 24.97 17.76 16.62
CA ASN A 49 25.11 16.82 17.74
C ASN A 49 26.48 16.10 17.77
N GLY A 50 27.43 16.47 16.91
CA GLY A 50 28.77 15.90 16.89
C GLY A 50 28.86 14.49 16.28
N ILE A 51 27.84 14.05 15.53
CA ILE A 51 27.88 12.79 14.79
C ILE A 51 28.79 12.99 13.57
N ASN A 52 29.97 12.39 13.60
CA ASN A 52 30.93 12.43 12.50
C ASN A 52 30.44 11.55 11.35
N ILE A 53 30.01 12.19 10.27
CA ILE A 53 29.70 11.54 9.00
C ILE A 53 31.01 11.30 8.26
N PRO A 54 31.29 10.09 7.73
CA PRO A 54 32.55 9.81 7.02
C PRO A 54 32.72 10.72 5.79
N LEU A 55 33.95 11.17 5.54
CA LEU A 55 34.29 12.09 4.45
C LEU A 55 33.88 11.58 3.06
N GLU A 56 33.82 10.27 2.87
CA GLU A 56 33.41 9.63 1.62
C GLU A 56 31.93 9.92 1.26
N LEU A 57 31.09 10.13 2.28
CA LEU A 57 29.70 10.56 2.13
C LEU A 57 29.57 12.09 2.06
N GLN A 58 30.61 12.82 2.49
CA GLN A 58 30.67 14.28 2.43
C GLN A 58 31.17 14.75 1.06
N SER A 59 30.27 14.87 0.11
CA SER A 59 30.57 15.52 -1.17
C SER A 59 30.29 17.02 -1.05
N GLY A 60 31.34 17.85 -0.93
CA GLY A 60 31.22 19.29 -0.64
C GLY A 60 30.08 20.05 -1.35
N THR A 61 29.69 21.20 -0.78
CA THR A 61 28.47 21.95 -1.15
C THR A 61 28.23 22.01 -2.66
N THR A 62 27.18 21.32 -3.12
CA THR A 62 26.79 21.32 -4.53
C THR A 62 25.54 22.18 -4.68
N LEU A 63 25.58 23.15 -5.59
CA LEU A 63 24.43 24.01 -5.88
C LEU A 63 23.48 23.27 -6.81
N ILE A 64 22.26 22.97 -6.33
CA ILE A 64 21.20 22.44 -7.17
C ILE A 64 20.34 23.63 -7.62
N PRO A 65 20.16 23.86 -8.95
CA PRO A 65 19.51 25.07 -9.49
C PRO A 65 18.05 25.28 -9.05
N VAL A 66 17.40 24.27 -8.44
CA VAL A 66 16.01 24.33 -7.98
C VAL A 66 15.88 24.47 -6.45
N TYR A 67 16.88 24.02 -5.68
CA TYR A 67 16.77 23.87 -4.22
C TYR A 67 17.85 24.61 -3.41
N GLY A 68 18.82 25.26 -4.06
CA GLY A 68 19.88 25.99 -3.38
C GLY A 68 21.10 25.12 -3.04
N PRO A 69 21.99 25.59 -2.13
CA PRO A 69 23.17 24.83 -1.72
C PRO A 69 22.74 23.63 -0.89
N VAL A 70 22.90 22.44 -1.45
CA VAL A 70 22.67 21.19 -0.71
C VAL A 70 24.02 20.72 -0.16
N LEU A 71 24.07 20.54 1.16
CA LEU A 71 25.23 19.98 1.83
C LEU A 71 25.30 18.49 1.54
N ASP A 72 26.37 18.04 0.91
CA ASP A 72 26.69 16.62 0.77
C ASP A 72 25.59 15.77 0.11
N ILE A 73 25.40 15.98 -1.20
CA ILE A 73 24.36 15.29 -2.00
C ILE A 73 24.36 13.77 -1.84
N LYS A 74 25.53 13.13 -1.65
CA LYS A 74 25.61 11.69 -1.37
C LYS A 74 25.04 11.33 -0.01
N ALA A 75 25.37 12.10 1.03
CA ALA A 75 24.81 11.93 2.36
C ALA A 75 23.30 12.19 2.35
N VAL A 76 22.84 13.23 1.66
CA VAL A 76 21.41 13.55 1.53
C VAL A 76 20.65 12.45 0.82
N LEU A 77 21.22 11.87 -0.23
CA LEU A 77 20.59 10.76 -0.94
C LEU A 77 20.54 9.49 -0.07
N ALA A 78 21.61 9.18 0.66
CA ALA A 78 21.66 8.01 1.53
C ALA A 78 20.67 8.12 2.71
N PHE A 79 20.65 9.26 3.40
CA PHE A 79 19.71 9.53 4.48
C PHE A 79 18.27 9.64 3.96
N GLY A 80 18.05 10.29 2.82
CA GLY A 80 16.76 10.32 2.14
C GLY A 80 16.27 8.92 1.75
N PHE A 81 17.14 8.01 1.32
CA PHE A 81 16.73 6.62 1.07
C PHE A 81 16.38 5.89 2.38
N ALA A 82 17.17 6.08 3.44
CA ALA A 82 16.89 5.48 4.75
C ALA A 82 15.54 5.97 5.33
N ILE A 83 15.29 7.28 5.28
CA ILE A 83 14.03 7.90 5.72
C ILE A 83 12.87 7.38 4.87
N MET A 84 13.04 7.22 3.56
CA MET A 84 12.02 6.67 2.66
C MET A 84 11.62 5.25 3.09
N LEU A 85 12.58 4.39 3.42
CA LEU A 85 12.32 3.03 3.90
C LEU A 85 11.55 3.05 5.23
N VAL A 86 11.92 3.95 6.15
CA VAL A 86 11.24 4.11 7.44
C VAL A 86 9.80 4.57 7.25
N LEU A 87 9.55 5.62 6.45
CA LEU A 87 8.19 6.09 6.17
C LEU A 87 7.36 5.00 5.49
N PHE A 88 7.93 4.30 4.51
CA PHE A 88 7.24 3.22 3.82
C PHE A 88 6.88 2.07 4.77
N GLY A 89 7.80 1.70 5.66
CA GLY A 89 7.56 0.71 6.71
C GLY A 89 6.46 1.13 7.67
N LEU A 90 6.51 2.37 8.16
CA LEU A 90 5.50 2.94 9.05
C LEU A 90 4.12 2.93 8.40
N PHE A 91 4.02 3.35 7.14
CA PHE A 91 2.76 3.32 6.38
C PHE A 91 2.24 1.89 6.18
N THR A 92 3.13 0.94 5.91
CA THR A 92 2.75 -0.47 5.78
C THR A 92 2.15 -1.01 7.08
N ILE A 93 2.71 -0.64 8.23
CA ILE A 93 2.20 -1.01 9.56
C ILE A 93 0.84 -0.36 9.80
N ILE A 94 0.70 0.95 9.55
CA ILE A 94 -0.57 1.68 9.70
C ILE A 94 -1.64 1.03 8.81
N ASN A 95 -1.31 0.75 7.55
CA ASN A 95 -2.20 0.09 6.60
C ASN A 95 -2.62 -1.29 7.12
N ALA A 96 -1.68 -2.11 7.59
CA ALA A 96 -1.98 -3.41 8.17
C ALA A 96 -2.86 -3.31 9.42
N ALA A 97 -2.64 -2.31 10.28
CA ALA A 97 -3.44 -2.06 11.47
C ALA A 97 -4.88 -1.65 11.12
N VAL A 98 -5.05 -0.73 10.16
CA VAL A 98 -6.36 -0.30 9.65
C VAL A 98 -7.09 -1.48 9.01
N TYR A 99 -6.42 -2.29 8.18
CA TYR A 99 -7.03 -3.48 7.59
C TYR A 99 -7.42 -4.54 8.62
N ARG A 100 -6.61 -4.70 9.68
CA ARG A 100 -6.95 -5.59 10.79
C ARG A 100 -8.19 -5.08 11.55
N GLY A 101 -8.33 -3.77 11.71
CA GLY A 101 -9.50 -3.15 12.34
C GLY A 101 -10.77 -3.12 11.47
N SER A 102 -10.65 -2.87 10.17
CA SER A 102 -11.81 -2.76 9.25
C SER A 102 -12.38 -4.09 8.77
N LYS A 103 -11.76 -5.22 9.11
CA LYS A 103 -12.20 -6.54 8.64
C LYS A 103 -13.52 -7.02 9.26
N ASP A 104 -14.07 -6.31 10.24
CA ASP A 104 -15.05 -6.86 11.18
C ASP A 104 -16.45 -6.23 11.19
N SER A 105 -16.92 -5.49 10.18
CA SER A 105 -18.31 -4.97 10.31
C SER A 105 -19.23 -4.90 9.09
N THR A 106 -19.02 -4.06 8.07
CA THR A 106 -20.25 -3.47 7.47
C THR A 106 -20.64 -3.95 6.06
N TYR A 107 -19.80 -4.71 5.33
CA TYR A 107 -20.07 -4.99 3.90
C TYR A 107 -20.81 -6.30 3.59
N GLN A 108 -21.14 -7.12 4.59
CA GLN A 108 -21.97 -8.32 4.36
C GLN A 108 -23.45 -8.00 4.11
N ILE A 109 -23.90 -6.78 4.45
CA ILE A 109 -25.32 -6.41 4.42
C ILE A 109 -25.84 -6.20 2.98
N PHE A 110 -24.96 -5.83 2.04
CA PHE A 110 -25.31 -5.58 0.63
C PHE A 110 -25.02 -6.76 -0.31
N GLN A 111 -24.41 -7.84 0.18
CA GLN A 111 -24.28 -9.07 -0.61
C GLN A 111 -25.62 -9.78 -0.61
N SER A 112 -26.30 -9.75 -1.76
CA SER A 112 -27.51 -10.53 -2.00
C SER A 112 -27.27 -11.98 -1.58
N GLN A 113 -28.06 -12.48 -0.61
CA GLN A 113 -27.95 -13.85 -0.17
C GLN A 113 -28.04 -14.76 -1.40
N PRO A 114 -27.10 -15.70 -1.61
CA PRO A 114 -27.12 -16.56 -2.78
C PRO A 114 -28.42 -17.36 -2.76
N LYS A 115 -29.38 -16.99 -3.60
CA LYS A 115 -30.63 -17.74 -3.77
C LYS A 115 -30.25 -19.13 -4.27
N LYS A 116 -30.33 -20.13 -3.39
CA LYS A 116 -30.14 -21.54 -3.72
C LYS A 116 -31.18 -21.92 -4.78
N PHE A 117 -30.73 -22.11 -6.02
CA PHE A 117 -31.60 -22.50 -7.13
C PHE A 117 -32.09 -23.93 -6.90
N LYS A 118 -33.32 -24.10 -6.39
CA LYS A 118 -33.97 -25.42 -6.30
C LYS A 118 -34.31 -25.89 -7.71
N LYS A 119 -33.54 -26.86 -8.23
CA LYS A 119 -33.81 -27.52 -9.51
C LYS A 119 -35.21 -28.15 -9.46
N LYS A 120 -36.17 -27.57 -10.20
CA LYS A 120 -37.53 -28.14 -10.29
C LYS A 120 -37.43 -29.55 -10.89
N ARG A 121 -37.91 -30.56 -10.16
CA ARG A 121 -38.07 -31.94 -10.65
C ARG A 121 -38.94 -31.90 -11.90
N LYS A 122 -38.45 -32.46 -13.01
CA LYS A 122 -39.22 -32.60 -14.25
C LYS A 122 -40.45 -33.46 -13.94
N LEU A 123 -41.65 -32.90 -14.10
CA LEU A 123 -42.91 -33.63 -14.03
C LEU A 123 -42.91 -34.71 -15.11
N LYS A 124 -43.20 -35.96 -14.74
CA LYS A 124 -43.39 -37.08 -15.67
C LYS A 124 -44.56 -36.72 -16.60
N LYS A 125 -44.33 -36.73 -17.91
CA LYS A 125 -45.38 -36.48 -18.90
C LYS A 125 -46.46 -37.57 -18.76
N PRO A 126 -47.76 -37.21 -18.78
CA PRO A 126 -48.84 -38.18 -18.74
C PRO A 126 -48.78 -39.07 -19.99
N ARG A 127 -48.84 -40.38 -19.77
CA ARG A 127 -48.93 -41.39 -20.82
C ARG A 127 -50.36 -41.33 -21.36
N TYR A 128 -50.54 -40.80 -22.56
CA TYR A 128 -51.80 -40.94 -23.29
C TYR A 128 -51.80 -42.34 -23.93
N GLU A 129 -52.60 -43.26 -23.39
CA GLU A 129 -52.96 -44.50 -24.06
C GLU A 129 -54.09 -44.18 -25.06
N LYS A 130 -53.91 -44.66 -26.30
CA LYS A 130 -54.92 -44.68 -27.36
C LYS A 130 -55.47 -46.09 -27.45
#